data_AF-A0AA38UI65-F1
#
_entry.id   AF-A0AA38UI65-F1
#
_cell.length_a   1.000
_cell.length_b   1.000
_cell.length_c   1.000
_cell.angle_alpha   90.00
_cell.angle_beta   90.00
_cell.angle_gamma   90.00
#
_symmetry.space_group_name_H-M   'P 1'
#
loop_
_entity.id
_entity.type
_entity.pdbx_description
1 polymer ?
#
loop_
_entity_poly.entity_id
_entity_poly.type
_entity_poly.pdbx_seq_one_letter_code
_entity_poly.pdbx_strand_id
1 'polypeptide(L)'
;MAAYTFTSDDGKTYKRNLHGFEALCNSWALHDFLFAFTGSAEVQLNDVSGAPLSKDVVVSILRTAWIVLRHRVPAVALGMTYHPEDASWTVAYDVPSGLDEVNSWVDQTLVWRETKPDCLAHEFDEKWECTHGEFPLRLMVSPVGASRYMLSLSGPHGLMDGRMSMILLDQLVGSLHGQIHNAASVDLKAIKWGEEVARLAATGAVLTGLDINKMDNSETDKKPEAFVPFMPPLMENKVRTHDIAMRLVVFDNARTSALRQKCRENNTTMTMAVDAIFACAQAEAVLSSAAAIGGSHYTSTVEAYNNALHWFMPLSCKDQRPSWPTSNSIERPEGTTLFGTDGFTLQANMEVFRKAVGFSADKNSFDRCDKDFFWSTVIGEIVTAHGGPDKSLAGYVERERQKTEQCKTFHPSSMLVKMPITSSIGDLDRLGLFAKYLPGSSSPTKVHRVLFRARTLVPTMNNLYYQYDGKLNCSLLASAQWYSPSEMDEMEVILRRWFDRVVGEVDCEVV
;
A
#
# COMPACT_ATOMS: atom_id res chain seq x y z
N MET A 1 1.17 3.13 -27.82
CA MET A 1 2.34 2.55 -27.13
C MET A 1 3.45 3.56 -26.92
N ALA A 2 3.96 4.25 -27.96
CA ALA A 2 5.10 5.18 -27.83
C ALA A 2 4.96 6.23 -26.71
N ALA A 3 3.78 6.85 -26.54
CA ALA A 3 3.55 7.86 -25.50
C ALA A 3 3.73 7.35 -24.06
N TYR A 4 3.67 6.03 -23.82
CA TYR A 4 3.74 5.43 -22.47
C TYR A 4 5.03 4.64 -22.23
N THR A 5 5.98 4.75 -23.16
CA THR A 5 7.35 4.26 -23.04
C THR A 5 8.27 5.46 -22.96
N PHE A 6 9.35 5.36 -22.18
CA PHE A 6 10.33 6.45 -22.12
C PHE A 6 10.99 6.68 -23.48
N THR A 7 10.93 7.91 -23.97
CA THR A 7 11.63 8.36 -25.19
C THR A 7 12.41 9.65 -24.90
N SER A 8 13.47 9.90 -25.67
CA SER A 8 14.30 11.11 -25.55
C SER A 8 14.64 11.63 -26.94
N ASP A 9 14.55 12.95 -27.12
CA ASP A 9 14.92 13.64 -28.36
C ASP A 9 16.36 14.17 -28.32
N ASP A 10 16.94 14.34 -27.12
CA ASP A 10 18.26 14.94 -26.89
C ASP A 10 19.26 13.97 -26.25
N GLY A 11 18.83 12.75 -25.91
CA GLY A 11 19.63 11.76 -25.20
C GLY A 11 19.91 12.12 -23.73
N LYS A 12 19.28 13.16 -23.20
CA LYS A 12 19.47 13.65 -21.81
C LYS A 12 18.19 13.53 -21.00
N THR A 13 17.07 14.00 -21.53
CA THR A 13 15.77 13.96 -20.85
C THR A 13 14.90 12.88 -21.47
N TYR A 14 14.47 11.92 -20.64
CA TYR A 14 13.59 10.82 -21.02
C TYR A 14 12.20 11.05 -20.46
N LYS A 15 11.17 11.00 -21.30
CA LYS A 15 9.78 11.28 -20.88
C LYS A 15 8.84 10.15 -21.27
N ARG A 16 7.80 9.95 -20.46
CA ARG A 16 6.61 9.17 -20.82
C ARG A 16 5.38 9.76 -20.13
N ASN A 17 4.22 9.50 -20.72
CA ASN A 17 2.94 9.72 -20.05
C ASN A 17 2.68 8.59 -19.04
N LEU A 18 1.97 8.93 -17.97
CA LEU A 18 1.38 7.93 -17.08
C LEU A 18 0.09 7.40 -17.68
N HIS A 19 -0.28 6.18 -17.32
CA HIS A 19 -1.47 5.52 -17.83
C HIS A 19 -2.14 4.66 -16.75
N GLY A 20 -3.46 4.62 -16.75
CA GLY A 20 -4.23 3.73 -15.91
C GLY A 20 -4.10 4.02 -14.43
N PHE A 21 -3.81 3.00 -13.63
CA PHE A 21 -3.91 3.14 -12.19
C PHE A 21 -2.81 4.04 -11.61
N GLU A 22 -1.61 4.07 -12.20
CA GLU A 22 -0.58 5.05 -11.84
C GLU A 22 -1.06 6.50 -12.06
N ALA A 23 -1.72 6.79 -13.19
CA ALA A 23 -2.23 8.13 -13.48
C ALA A 23 -3.37 8.50 -12.51
N LEU A 24 -4.33 7.59 -12.29
CA LEU A 24 -5.47 7.83 -11.41
C LEU A 24 -5.04 8.09 -9.96
N CYS A 25 -4.08 7.31 -9.46
CA CYS A 25 -3.52 7.52 -8.12
C CYS A 25 -2.82 8.88 -7.96
N ASN A 26 -2.19 9.40 -9.02
CA ASN A 26 -1.61 10.75 -9.00
C ASN A 26 -2.69 11.83 -9.07
N SER A 27 -3.77 11.61 -9.81
CA SER A 27 -4.94 12.50 -9.80
C SER A 27 -5.59 12.58 -8.42
N TRP A 28 -5.59 11.50 -7.62
CA TRP A 28 -6.01 11.57 -6.22
C TRP A 28 -5.12 12.52 -5.41
N ALA A 29 -3.81 12.49 -5.60
CA ALA A 29 -2.87 13.31 -4.85
C ALA A 29 -3.06 14.83 -5.04
N LEU A 30 -3.69 15.26 -6.14
CA LEU A 30 -4.09 16.67 -6.36
C LEU A 30 -5.04 17.19 -5.26
N HIS A 31 -5.75 16.29 -4.60
CA HIS A 31 -6.73 16.61 -3.57
C HIS A 31 -6.16 16.36 -2.18
N ASP A 32 -5.23 17.23 -1.79
CA ASP A 32 -4.58 17.21 -0.48
C ASP A 32 -3.76 15.95 -0.18
N PHE A 33 -3.02 15.46 -1.18
CA PHE A 33 -2.21 14.24 -1.08
C PHE A 33 -3.07 13.01 -0.74
N LEU A 34 -4.33 12.97 -1.21
CA LEU A 34 -5.21 11.82 -0.99
C LEU A 34 -4.54 10.53 -1.47
N PHE A 35 -4.50 9.56 -0.56
CA PHE A 35 -3.84 8.27 -0.66
C PHE A 35 -2.34 8.29 -0.96
N ALA A 36 -1.66 9.43 -0.79
CA ALA A 36 -0.20 9.46 -0.79
C ALA A 36 0.34 8.35 0.12
N PHE A 37 1.31 7.62 -0.40
CA PHE A 37 1.75 6.35 0.15
C PHE A 37 3.09 6.49 0.84
N THR A 38 3.22 5.83 1.98
CA THR A 38 4.48 5.75 2.71
C THR A 38 4.78 4.31 3.12
N GLY A 39 5.89 3.79 2.62
CA GLY A 39 6.49 2.54 3.09
C GLY A 39 7.68 2.85 3.97
N SER A 40 7.76 2.23 5.15
CA SER A 40 8.79 2.53 6.13
C SER A 40 9.45 1.27 6.71
N ALA A 41 10.72 1.36 7.05
CA ALA A 41 11.49 0.33 7.74
C ALA A 41 12.23 0.94 8.92
N GLU A 42 12.11 0.31 10.08
CA GLU A 42 12.83 0.69 11.29
C GLU A 42 14.15 -0.06 11.36
N VAL A 43 15.25 0.65 11.13
CA VAL A 43 16.58 0.09 10.95
C VAL A 43 17.47 0.45 12.13
N GLN A 44 18.17 -0.55 12.66
CA GLN A 44 19.26 -0.36 13.60
C GLN A 44 20.60 -0.33 12.86
N LEU A 45 21.35 0.74 13.06
CA LEU A 45 22.65 0.98 12.46
C LEU A 45 23.70 1.19 13.56
N ASN A 46 24.67 0.29 13.63
CA ASN A 46 25.80 0.33 14.55
C ASN A 46 27.11 0.20 13.76
N ASP A 47 28.20 0.74 14.27
CA ASP A 47 29.53 0.54 13.70
C ASP A 47 30.05 -0.91 13.90
N VAL A 48 31.28 -1.16 13.44
CA VAL A 48 31.95 -2.46 13.57
C VAL A 48 32.21 -2.90 15.01
N SER A 49 32.20 -1.98 15.97
CA SER A 49 32.32 -2.26 17.40
C SER A 49 30.97 -2.49 18.09
N GLY A 50 29.87 -2.24 17.38
CA GLY A 50 28.51 -2.29 17.91
C GLY A 50 28.03 -0.96 18.50
N ALA A 51 28.83 0.11 18.40
CA ALA A 51 28.45 1.42 18.92
C ALA A 51 27.49 2.15 17.96
N PRO A 52 26.58 3.01 18.49
CA PRO A 52 25.73 3.85 17.65
C PRO A 52 26.56 4.78 16.75
N LEU A 53 26.13 4.93 15.49
CA LEU A 53 26.73 5.87 14.57
C LEU A 53 26.34 7.32 14.91
N SER A 54 27.23 8.28 14.67
CA SER A 54 26.87 9.69 14.77
C SER A 54 25.90 10.08 13.65
N LYS A 55 25.09 11.13 13.88
CA LYS A 55 24.17 11.66 12.87
C LYS A 55 24.88 11.97 11.55
N ASP A 56 26.01 12.65 11.60
CA ASP A 56 26.74 13.06 10.39
C ASP A 56 27.20 11.86 9.57
N VAL A 57 27.64 10.78 10.24
CA VAL A 57 27.99 9.53 9.57
C VAL A 57 26.76 8.91 8.92
N VAL A 58 25.64 8.81 9.65
CA VAL A 58 24.39 8.25 9.13
C VAL A 58 23.89 9.04 7.91
N VAL A 59 23.87 10.37 7.99
CA VAL A 59 23.50 11.23 6.86
C VAL A 59 24.44 11.01 5.68
N SER A 60 25.76 10.98 5.91
CA SER A 60 26.74 10.77 4.84
C SER A 60 26.53 9.44 4.11
N ILE A 61 26.36 8.33 4.83
CA ILE A 61 26.15 7.01 4.19
C ILE A 61 24.79 6.90 3.51
N LEU A 62 23.75 7.56 4.04
CA LEU A 62 22.43 7.62 3.42
C LEU A 62 22.47 8.39 2.10
N ARG A 63 23.17 9.52 2.04
CA ARG A 63 23.38 10.27 0.79
C ARG A 63 24.00 9.37 -0.28
N THR A 64 25.10 8.70 0.05
CA THR A 64 25.78 7.78 -0.87
C THR A 64 24.85 6.63 -1.29
N ALA A 65 24.14 6.02 -0.34
CA ALA A 65 23.23 4.91 -0.62
C ALA A 65 22.07 5.33 -1.53
N TRP A 66 21.53 6.54 -1.33
CA TRP A 66 20.45 7.12 -2.13
C TRP A 66 20.89 7.42 -3.56
N ILE A 67 22.11 7.93 -3.75
CA ILE A 67 22.73 8.14 -5.07
C ILE A 67 22.91 6.82 -5.81
N VAL A 68 23.45 5.80 -5.14
CA VAL A 68 23.63 4.46 -5.72
C VAL A 68 22.28 3.86 -6.10
N LEU A 69 21.26 4.03 -5.26
CA LEU A 69 19.91 3.55 -5.56
C LEU A 69 19.31 4.27 -6.77
N ARG A 70 19.52 5.58 -6.94
CA ARG A 70 19.09 6.31 -8.16
C ARG A 70 19.70 5.71 -9.42
N HIS A 71 21.00 5.40 -9.42
CA HIS A 71 21.61 4.76 -10.59
C HIS A 71 21.04 3.35 -10.84
N ARG A 72 20.72 2.60 -9.79
CA ARG A 72 20.12 1.27 -9.93
C ARG A 72 18.66 1.31 -10.38
N VAL A 73 17.88 2.24 -9.83
CA VAL A 73 16.44 2.39 -10.07
C VAL A 73 16.16 3.86 -10.38
N PRO A 74 16.41 4.34 -11.61
CA PRO A 74 16.29 5.76 -11.96
C PRO A 74 14.88 6.32 -11.75
N ALA A 75 13.88 5.45 -11.70
CA ALA A 75 12.50 5.84 -11.42
C ALA A 75 12.30 6.55 -10.07
N VAL A 76 13.22 6.40 -9.09
CA VAL A 76 13.15 7.14 -7.81
C VAL A 76 13.43 8.65 -7.97
N ALA A 77 13.97 9.06 -9.12
CA ALA A 77 14.32 10.43 -9.44
C ALA A 77 13.52 10.97 -10.65
N LEU A 78 12.31 10.46 -10.86
CA LEU A 78 11.40 11.04 -11.86
C LEU A 78 10.88 12.39 -11.36
N GLY A 79 10.92 13.42 -12.21
CA GLY A 79 10.09 14.61 -12.05
C GLY A 79 8.68 14.33 -12.58
N MET A 80 7.66 14.94 -11.98
CA MET A 80 6.26 14.74 -12.37
C MET A 80 5.57 16.05 -12.75
N THR A 81 4.80 16.03 -13.84
CA THR A 81 4.04 17.18 -14.34
C THR A 81 2.60 16.79 -14.58
N TYR A 82 1.67 17.61 -14.11
CA TYR A 82 0.24 17.51 -14.40
C TYR A 82 -0.13 18.48 -15.53
N HIS A 83 -0.90 17.98 -16.50
CA HIS A 83 -1.39 18.76 -17.64
C HIS A 83 -2.90 18.99 -17.48
N PRO A 84 -3.32 20.14 -16.94
CA PRO A 84 -4.72 20.39 -16.62
C PRO A 84 -5.65 20.45 -17.83
N GLU A 85 -5.12 20.71 -19.04
CA GLU A 85 -5.88 20.82 -20.29
C GLU A 85 -6.57 19.51 -20.71
N ASP A 86 -5.95 18.37 -20.40
CA ASP A 86 -6.45 17.03 -20.75
C ASP A 86 -6.46 16.06 -19.57
N ALA A 87 -6.20 16.57 -18.36
CA ALA A 87 -6.09 15.82 -17.11
C ALA A 87 -5.09 14.66 -17.18
N SER A 88 -4.01 14.84 -17.95
CA SER A 88 -2.95 13.85 -18.10
C SER A 88 -1.74 14.14 -17.22
N TRP A 89 -0.87 13.13 -17.12
CA TRP A 89 0.36 13.20 -16.33
C TRP A 89 1.54 12.76 -17.18
N THR A 90 2.65 13.48 -17.04
CA THR A 90 3.95 13.10 -17.62
C THR A 90 4.97 12.95 -16.50
N VAL A 91 5.85 11.98 -16.66
CA VAL A 91 7.08 11.87 -15.86
C VAL A 91 8.30 12.05 -16.75
N ALA A 92 9.33 12.68 -16.18
CA ALA A 92 10.58 12.95 -16.84
C ALA A 92 11.75 12.45 -15.98
N TYR A 93 12.77 11.86 -16.61
CA TYR A 93 14.05 11.55 -15.99
C TYR A 93 15.15 12.31 -16.73
N ASP A 94 15.94 13.07 -15.98
CA ASP A 94 17.12 13.75 -16.49
C ASP A 94 18.38 12.98 -16.11
N VAL A 95 19.17 12.60 -17.12
CA VAL A 95 20.51 12.05 -16.91
C VAL A 95 21.38 13.17 -16.31
N PRO A 96 21.94 12.98 -15.11
CA PRO A 96 22.74 14.02 -14.49
C PRO A 96 24.06 14.21 -15.24
N SER A 97 24.45 15.47 -15.44
CA SER A 97 25.66 15.87 -16.15
C SER A 97 26.93 15.71 -15.29
N GLY A 98 26.77 15.53 -13.98
CA GLY A 98 27.84 15.41 -13.01
C GLY A 98 27.34 15.34 -11.57
N LEU A 99 28.27 15.26 -10.62
CA LEU A 99 27.94 15.11 -9.19
C LEU A 99 27.20 16.30 -8.59
N ASP A 100 27.33 17.51 -9.15
CA ASP A 100 26.63 18.69 -8.63
C ASP A 100 25.11 18.57 -8.82
N GLU A 101 24.65 18.13 -9.98
CA GLU A 101 23.24 17.86 -10.25
C GLU A 101 22.71 16.69 -9.40
N VAL A 102 23.55 15.67 -9.17
CA VAL A 102 23.21 14.54 -8.28
C VAL A 102 23.05 15.00 -6.84
N ASN A 103 23.98 15.82 -6.34
CA ASN A 103 23.93 16.36 -4.97
C ASN A 103 22.71 17.26 -4.78
N SER A 104 22.40 18.11 -5.76
CA SER A 104 21.18 18.94 -5.75
C SER A 104 19.91 18.09 -5.63
N TRP A 105 19.83 16.98 -6.37
CA TRP A 105 18.71 16.03 -6.23
C TRP A 105 18.65 15.39 -4.85
N VAL A 106 19.79 14.98 -4.28
CA VAL A 106 19.81 14.42 -2.91
C VAL A 106 19.34 15.45 -1.89
N ASP A 107 19.79 16.69 -2.00
CA ASP A 107 19.42 17.77 -1.07
C ASP A 107 17.91 18.06 -1.09
N GLN A 108 17.25 17.83 -2.24
CA GLN A 108 15.80 17.99 -2.39
C GLN A 108 15.00 16.78 -1.92
N THR A 109 15.57 15.57 -1.97
CA THR A 109 14.82 14.32 -1.80
C THR A 109 15.16 13.53 -0.54
N LEU A 110 16.31 13.77 0.09
CA LEU A 110 16.69 13.20 1.38
C LEU A 110 16.32 14.18 2.49
N VAL A 111 15.27 13.85 3.24
CA VAL A 111 14.73 14.70 4.30
C VAL A 111 15.09 14.12 5.67
N TRP A 112 15.90 14.85 6.44
CA TRP A 112 16.16 14.52 7.84
C TRP A 112 15.14 15.18 8.76
N ARG A 113 14.47 14.39 9.61
CA ARG A 113 13.54 14.89 10.62
C ARG A 113 14.19 14.80 12.00
N GLU A 114 14.24 15.92 12.71
CA GLU A 114 14.83 15.99 14.06
C GLU A 114 13.91 15.42 15.14
N THR A 115 12.60 15.45 14.90
CA THR A 115 11.63 14.93 15.84
C THR A 115 11.76 13.41 15.93
N LYS A 116 11.44 12.87 17.11
CA LYS A 116 11.15 11.45 17.31
C LYS A 116 9.64 11.24 17.20
N PRO A 117 8.98 11.49 16.05
CA PRO A 117 7.57 11.24 15.98
C PRO A 117 7.38 9.75 16.24
N ASP A 118 6.39 9.41 17.07
CA ASP A 118 5.79 8.10 16.89
C ASP A 118 5.28 8.07 15.45
N CYS A 119 5.87 7.18 14.66
CA CYS A 119 5.52 6.94 13.27
C CYS A 119 4.01 6.71 13.06
N LEU A 120 3.26 6.36 14.10
CA LEU A 120 1.80 6.18 14.05
C LEU A 120 1.02 7.50 14.18
N ALA A 121 1.63 8.60 14.62
CA ALA A 121 0.91 9.79 15.04
C ALA A 121 1.04 11.02 14.11
N HIS A 122 2.14 11.20 13.35
CA HIS A 122 2.46 12.54 12.80
C HIS A 122 3.14 12.64 11.40
N GLU A 123 3.34 11.56 10.64
CA GLU A 123 4.20 11.67 9.43
C GLU A 123 3.57 12.35 8.20
N PHE A 124 2.26 12.66 8.19
CA PHE A 124 1.53 13.12 7.00
C PHE A 124 1.28 14.63 6.90
N ASP A 125 1.86 15.44 7.79
CA ASP A 125 1.65 16.89 7.77
C ASP A 125 2.50 17.59 6.70
N GLU A 126 3.62 16.98 6.30
CA GLU A 126 4.51 17.54 5.28
C GLU A 126 4.01 17.22 3.87
N LYS A 127 3.52 18.25 3.18
CA LYS A 127 3.06 18.21 1.78
C LYS A 127 4.06 18.99 0.93
N TRP A 128 4.25 18.56 -0.31
CA TRP A 128 5.09 19.27 -1.26
C TRP A 128 4.46 19.30 -2.64
N GLU A 129 4.87 20.25 -3.46
CA GLU A 129 4.40 20.32 -4.83
C GLU A 129 5.05 19.21 -5.67
N CYS A 130 4.28 18.64 -6.59
CA CYS A 130 4.72 17.54 -7.46
C CYS A 130 4.06 17.57 -8.84
N THR A 131 3.60 18.75 -9.26
CA THR A 131 2.77 18.94 -10.46
C THR A 131 3.47 19.76 -11.54
N HIS A 132 4.64 20.33 -11.28
CA HIS A 132 5.36 21.23 -12.20
C HIS A 132 6.80 20.78 -12.48
N GLY A 133 7.07 19.48 -12.35
CA GLY A 133 8.35 18.85 -12.63
C GLY A 133 9.18 18.52 -11.40
N GLU A 134 8.66 18.75 -10.19
CA GLU A 134 9.34 18.42 -8.94
C GLU A 134 9.50 16.91 -8.74
N PHE A 135 10.45 16.53 -7.88
CA PHE A 135 10.64 15.14 -7.46
C PHE A 135 9.57 14.73 -6.44
N PRO A 136 8.67 13.82 -6.81
CA PRO A 136 7.51 13.46 -6.01
C PRO A 136 7.85 12.43 -4.92
N LEU A 137 8.90 11.62 -5.11
CA LEU A 137 9.34 10.61 -4.15
C LEU A 137 10.46 11.16 -3.27
N ARG A 138 10.30 11.05 -1.95
CA ARG A 138 11.29 11.47 -0.96
C ARG A 138 11.69 10.31 -0.05
N LEU A 139 12.96 10.28 0.34
CA LEU A 139 13.49 9.45 1.42
C LEU A 139 13.53 10.29 2.70
N MET A 140 12.65 9.97 3.64
CA MET A 140 12.59 10.61 4.94
C MET A 140 13.27 9.75 5.99
N VAL A 141 13.99 10.39 6.90
CA VAL A 141 14.79 9.71 7.93
C VAL A 141 14.50 10.36 9.27
N SER A 142 14.08 9.56 10.24
CA SER A 142 13.75 10.05 11.60
C SER A 142 14.43 9.16 12.65
N PRO A 143 15.15 9.73 13.64
CA PRO A 143 15.67 8.95 14.75
C PRO A 143 14.51 8.45 15.63
N VAL A 144 14.50 7.15 15.94
CA VAL A 144 13.53 6.54 16.88
C VAL A 144 14.21 5.99 18.14
N GLY A 145 15.54 5.89 18.13
CA GLY A 145 16.36 5.49 19.27
C GLY A 145 17.81 5.94 19.09
N ALA A 146 18.71 5.55 20.00
CA ALA A 146 20.12 5.94 19.95
C ALA A 146 20.83 5.44 18.68
N SER A 147 20.49 4.24 18.20
CA SER A 147 21.02 3.63 16.97
C SER A 147 19.92 3.19 16.00
N ARG A 148 18.67 3.60 16.23
CA ARG A 148 17.51 3.19 15.44
C ARG A 148 16.94 4.37 14.69
N TYR A 149 16.67 4.16 13.42
CA TYR A 149 16.14 5.15 12.48
C TYR A 149 14.94 4.56 11.75
N MET A 150 13.90 5.36 11.57
CA MET A 150 12.84 5.07 10.61
C MET A 150 13.27 5.61 9.25
N LEU A 151 13.41 4.73 8.27
CA LEU A 151 13.62 5.07 6.86
C LEU A 151 12.27 4.95 6.15
N SER A 152 11.75 6.06 5.62
CA SER A 152 10.43 6.13 4.98
C SER A 152 10.59 6.60 3.54
N LEU A 153 10.07 5.82 2.59
CA LEU A 153 9.85 6.31 1.22
C LEU A 153 8.42 6.84 1.15
N SER A 154 8.27 8.09 0.72
CA SER A 154 6.97 8.78 0.69
C SER A 154 6.75 9.55 -0.60
N GLY A 155 5.54 9.50 -1.13
CA GLY A 155 5.14 10.28 -2.30
C GLY A 155 3.71 10.00 -2.76
N PRO A 156 3.25 10.64 -3.84
CA PRO A 156 2.03 10.29 -4.55
C PRO A 156 1.99 8.78 -4.86
N HIS A 157 0.86 8.14 -4.57
CA HIS A 157 0.75 6.68 -4.63
C HIS A 157 1.02 6.14 -6.04
N GLY A 158 0.71 6.90 -7.09
CA GLY A 158 0.90 6.48 -8.47
C GLY A 158 2.36 6.28 -8.87
N LEU A 159 3.32 6.68 -8.02
CA LEU A 159 4.75 6.52 -8.27
C LEU A 159 5.44 5.53 -7.33
N MET A 160 4.71 4.90 -6.43
CA MET A 160 5.24 3.83 -5.59
C MET A 160 4.11 3.02 -4.97
N ASP A 161 4.11 1.72 -5.21
CA ASP A 161 3.27 0.79 -4.46
C ASP A 161 3.99 0.19 -3.25
N GLY A 162 3.21 -0.49 -2.39
CA GLY A 162 3.76 -1.11 -1.17
C GLY A 162 4.83 -2.15 -1.44
N ARG A 163 4.69 -2.99 -2.47
CA ARG A 163 5.70 -4.00 -2.81
C ARG A 163 7.02 -3.32 -3.15
N MET A 164 6.99 -2.31 -4.01
CA MET A 164 8.19 -1.63 -4.45
C MET A 164 8.87 -0.85 -3.32
N SER A 165 8.09 -0.21 -2.44
CA SER A 165 8.67 0.52 -1.31
C SER A 165 9.59 -0.35 -0.45
N MET A 166 9.23 -1.62 -0.21
CA MET A 166 10.07 -2.54 0.56
C MET A 166 11.27 -3.07 -0.23
N ILE A 167 11.11 -3.29 -1.54
CA ILE A 167 12.23 -3.67 -2.41
C ILE A 167 13.30 -2.57 -2.39
N LEU A 168 12.89 -1.31 -2.55
CA LEU A 168 13.79 -0.16 -2.52
C LEU A 168 14.46 0.00 -1.16
N LEU A 169 13.70 -0.14 -0.06
CA LEU A 169 14.25 -0.06 1.29
C LEU A 169 15.21 -1.23 1.60
N ASP A 170 14.96 -2.44 1.10
CA ASP A 170 15.89 -3.57 1.24
C ASP A 170 17.23 -3.29 0.54
N GLN A 171 17.19 -2.73 -0.67
CA GLN A 171 18.39 -2.31 -1.40
C GLN A 171 19.13 -1.19 -0.66
N LEU A 172 18.39 -0.22 -0.11
CA LEU A 172 18.96 0.87 0.67
C LEU A 172 19.65 0.33 1.93
N VAL A 173 19.00 -0.54 2.70
CA VAL A 173 19.56 -1.18 3.91
C VAL A 173 20.79 -2.01 3.55
N GLY A 174 20.77 -2.74 2.44
CA GLY A 174 21.95 -3.47 1.97
C GLY A 174 23.14 -2.57 1.64
N SER A 175 22.88 -1.42 1.00
CA SER A 175 23.92 -0.43 0.72
C SER A 175 24.48 0.19 2.01
N LEU A 176 23.61 0.54 2.97
CA LEU A 176 24.03 1.07 4.28
C LEU A 176 24.89 0.05 5.03
N HIS A 177 24.43 -1.20 5.12
CA HIS A 177 25.17 -2.28 5.74
C HIS A 177 26.56 -2.44 5.12
N GLY A 178 26.63 -2.45 3.78
CA GLY A 178 27.89 -2.55 3.06
C GLY A 178 28.85 -1.41 3.35
N GLN A 179 28.36 -0.16 3.40
CA GLN A 179 29.19 1.01 3.69
C GLN A 179 29.69 1.06 5.14
N ILE A 180 28.92 0.55 6.09
CA ILE A 180 29.29 0.57 7.51
C ILE A 180 30.28 -0.56 7.83
N HIS A 181 30.10 -1.74 7.25
CA HIS A 181 30.80 -2.95 7.68
C HIS A 181 31.81 -3.50 6.66
N ASN A 182 31.77 -3.08 5.40
CA ASN A 182 32.77 -3.48 4.40
C ASN A 182 33.83 -2.39 4.23
N ALA A 183 35.08 -2.80 4.02
CA ALA A 183 36.22 -1.87 3.95
C ALA A 183 36.28 -1.00 2.68
N ALA A 184 35.48 -1.29 1.65
CA ALA A 184 35.53 -0.57 0.37
C ALA A 184 34.57 0.62 0.38
N SER A 185 35.12 1.83 0.30
CA SER A 185 34.33 3.05 0.07
C SER A 185 33.69 3.02 -1.33
N VAL A 186 32.45 3.48 -1.43
CA VAL A 186 31.77 3.67 -2.73
C VAL A 186 32.37 4.88 -3.45
N ASP A 187 32.94 4.69 -4.63
CA ASP A 187 33.39 5.79 -5.48
C ASP A 187 32.23 6.31 -6.37
N LEU A 188 31.60 7.39 -5.93
CA LEU A 188 30.50 8.03 -6.68
C LEU A 188 30.96 8.61 -8.03
N LYS A 189 32.27 8.87 -8.23
CA LYS A 189 32.80 9.36 -9.51
C LYS A 189 32.93 8.25 -10.55
N ALA A 190 32.96 7.00 -10.11
CA ALA A 190 33.01 5.83 -10.99
C ALA A 190 31.63 5.46 -11.55
N ILE A 191 30.54 6.06 -11.04
CA ILE A 191 29.19 5.83 -11.56
C ILE A 191 29.09 6.39 -12.98
N LYS A 192 28.76 5.53 -13.92
CA LYS A 192 28.53 5.89 -15.32
C LYS A 192 27.07 6.28 -15.52
N TRP A 193 26.81 7.58 -15.35
CA TRP A 193 25.50 8.17 -15.62
C TRP A 193 25.14 8.05 -17.12
N GLY A 194 23.87 7.81 -17.39
CA GLY A 194 23.34 7.48 -18.71
C GLY A 194 23.18 5.97 -18.94
N GLU A 195 23.95 5.11 -18.27
CA GLU A 195 23.76 3.65 -18.37
C GLU A 195 22.48 3.19 -17.65
N GLU A 196 21.97 3.98 -16.71
CA GLU A 196 20.75 3.67 -15.97
C GLU A 196 19.47 3.81 -16.76
N VAL A 197 19.45 4.60 -17.84
CA VAL A 197 18.22 4.87 -18.60
C VAL A 197 17.60 3.60 -19.20
N ALA A 198 18.39 2.54 -19.40
CA ALA A 198 17.90 1.23 -19.81
C ALA A 198 16.93 0.59 -18.80
N ARG A 199 16.96 1.02 -17.53
CA ARG A 199 16.10 0.56 -16.43
C ARG A 199 14.83 1.41 -16.25
N LEU A 200 14.59 2.39 -17.12
CA LEU A 200 13.36 3.18 -17.14
C LEU A 200 12.23 2.38 -17.78
N ALA A 201 11.43 1.71 -16.96
CA ALA A 201 10.32 0.89 -17.41
C ALA A 201 9.15 1.73 -17.95
N ALA A 202 8.46 1.20 -18.98
CA ALA A 202 7.19 1.73 -19.46
C ALA A 202 6.07 1.55 -18.41
N THR A 203 4.88 2.12 -18.69
CA THR A 203 3.68 1.86 -17.88
C THR A 203 3.32 0.37 -17.88
N GLY A 204 2.70 -0.12 -16.80
CA GLY A 204 2.37 -1.54 -16.61
C GLY A 204 1.54 -2.14 -17.76
N ALA A 205 0.62 -1.38 -18.33
CA ALA A 205 -0.19 -1.82 -19.48
C ALA A 205 0.67 -2.17 -20.71
N VAL A 206 1.72 -1.38 -20.99
CA VAL A 206 2.66 -1.65 -22.10
C VAL A 206 3.54 -2.86 -21.79
N LEU A 207 3.92 -3.06 -20.52
CA LEU A 207 4.75 -4.18 -20.09
C LEU A 207 4.07 -5.56 -20.23
N THR A 208 2.75 -5.58 -20.47
CA THR A 208 2.02 -6.81 -20.81
C THR A 208 2.32 -7.33 -22.23
N GLY A 209 2.81 -6.47 -23.12
CA GLY A 209 2.98 -6.77 -24.55
C GLY A 209 1.68 -6.75 -25.37
N LEU A 210 0.53 -6.42 -24.76
CA LEU A 210 -0.75 -6.30 -25.45
C LEU A 210 -0.93 -4.91 -26.08
N ASP A 211 -1.71 -4.84 -27.17
CA ASP A 211 -2.05 -3.56 -27.79
C ASP A 211 -3.15 -2.84 -26.98
N ILE A 212 -2.72 -1.84 -26.21
CA ILE A 212 -3.57 -1.00 -25.36
C ILE A 212 -4.70 -0.29 -26.12
N ASN A 213 -4.61 -0.17 -27.45
CA ASN A 213 -5.58 0.55 -28.29
C ASN A 213 -6.57 -0.38 -29.03
N LYS A 214 -6.34 -1.70 -29.05
CA LYS A 214 -7.08 -2.65 -29.90
C LYS A 214 -7.86 -3.72 -29.14
N MET A 215 -8.16 -3.50 -27.87
CA MET A 215 -9.02 -4.45 -27.16
C MET A 215 -10.46 -4.30 -27.65
N ASP A 216 -11.05 -5.42 -28.06
CA ASP A 216 -12.48 -5.46 -28.34
C ASP A 216 -13.22 -5.03 -27.08
N ASN A 217 -14.00 -3.97 -27.18
CA ASN A 217 -15.08 -3.68 -26.23
C ASN A 217 -16.10 -4.81 -26.40
N SER A 218 -15.82 -6.00 -25.87
CA SER A 218 -16.87 -6.99 -25.66
C SER A 218 -17.70 -6.47 -24.49
N GLU A 219 -18.54 -5.47 -24.78
CA GLU A 219 -19.68 -5.13 -23.95
C GLU A 219 -20.51 -6.41 -23.88
N THR A 220 -20.32 -7.20 -22.83
CA THR A 220 -21.34 -8.15 -22.47
C THR A 220 -22.52 -7.31 -22.02
N ASP A 221 -23.50 -7.23 -22.93
CA ASP A 221 -24.83 -6.59 -22.86
C ASP A 221 -25.71 -7.20 -21.75
N LYS A 222 -25.10 -7.55 -20.61
CA LYS A 222 -25.78 -8.06 -19.43
C LYS A 222 -26.38 -6.85 -18.74
N LYS A 223 -27.72 -6.82 -18.67
CA LYS A 223 -28.42 -5.91 -17.77
C LYS A 223 -27.76 -5.99 -16.40
N PRO A 224 -27.34 -4.85 -15.80
CA PRO A 224 -26.71 -4.88 -14.50
C PRO A 224 -27.70 -5.50 -13.51
N GLU A 225 -27.26 -6.56 -12.83
CA GLU A 225 -27.99 -7.09 -11.69
C GLU A 225 -28.16 -5.98 -10.65
N ALA A 226 -29.23 -6.05 -9.86
CA ALA A 226 -29.51 -5.03 -8.86
C ALA A 226 -28.35 -4.94 -7.86
N PHE A 227 -27.63 -3.82 -7.86
CA PHE A 227 -26.49 -3.58 -6.98
C PHE A 227 -26.88 -2.64 -5.84
N VAL A 228 -27.01 -3.21 -4.64
CA VAL A 228 -27.30 -2.45 -3.40
C VAL A 228 -26.19 -2.75 -2.38
N PRO A 229 -25.16 -1.88 -2.27
CA PRO A 229 -24.06 -2.09 -1.33
C PRO A 229 -24.42 -1.70 0.10
N PHE A 230 -23.80 -2.35 1.08
CA PHE A 230 -23.83 -1.90 2.47
C PHE A 230 -22.99 -0.62 2.63
N MET A 231 -23.67 0.53 2.61
CA MET A 231 -23.07 1.85 2.79
C MET A 231 -23.71 2.55 4.00
N PRO A 232 -23.07 2.54 5.18
CA PRO A 232 -23.60 3.24 6.34
C PRO A 232 -23.59 4.77 6.11
N PRO A 233 -24.51 5.52 6.74
CA PRO A 233 -24.55 6.97 6.61
C PRO A 233 -23.25 7.62 7.11
N LEU A 234 -22.83 8.70 6.44
CA LEU A 234 -21.68 9.48 6.87
C LEU A 234 -21.97 10.21 8.18
N MET A 235 -20.99 10.23 9.07
CA MET A 235 -20.98 11.10 10.25
C MET A 235 -19.61 11.76 10.35
N GLU A 236 -19.60 13.08 10.41
CA GLU A 236 -18.36 13.83 10.64
C GLU A 236 -17.99 13.82 12.12
N ASN A 237 -16.76 13.41 12.41
CA ASN A 237 -16.10 13.59 13.69
C ASN A 237 -15.62 15.06 13.82
N LYS A 238 -16.40 15.84 14.56
CA LYS A 238 -16.15 17.26 14.80
C LYS A 238 -15.06 17.55 15.82
N VAL A 239 -14.59 16.54 16.57
CA VAL A 239 -13.59 16.70 17.64
C VAL A 239 -12.21 16.15 17.25
N ARG A 240 -11.99 15.89 15.96
CA ARG A 240 -10.69 15.39 15.45
C ARG A 240 -9.54 16.35 15.77
N THR A 241 -8.37 15.78 16.06
CA THR A 241 -7.13 16.53 16.33
C THR A 241 -6.01 16.24 15.34
N HIS A 242 -6.26 15.37 14.36
CA HIS A 242 -5.32 14.96 13.33
C HIS A 242 -6.10 14.59 12.05
N ASP A 243 -5.41 14.37 10.93
CA ASP A 243 -6.04 14.03 9.66
C ASP A 243 -6.39 12.53 9.53
N ILE A 244 -5.54 11.65 10.07
CA ILE A 244 -5.64 10.19 9.87
C ILE A 244 -5.61 9.49 11.22
N ALA A 245 -6.56 8.58 11.43
CA ALA A 245 -6.53 7.64 12.55
C ALA A 245 -5.92 6.31 12.08
N MET A 246 -4.92 5.81 12.80
CA MET A 246 -4.23 4.56 12.48
C MET A 246 -4.20 3.59 13.66
N ARG A 247 -4.40 2.29 13.39
CA ARG A 247 -4.07 1.19 14.30
C ARG A 247 -3.21 0.17 13.57
N LEU A 248 -2.19 -0.34 14.25
CA LEU A 248 -1.37 -1.44 13.76
C LEU A 248 -1.71 -2.69 14.57
N VAL A 249 -2.47 -3.59 13.95
CA VAL A 249 -2.83 -4.86 14.56
C VAL A 249 -1.78 -5.89 14.16
N VAL A 250 -1.02 -6.38 15.15
CA VAL A 250 0.01 -7.41 14.95
C VAL A 250 -0.46 -8.72 15.55
N PHE A 251 -0.34 -9.79 14.77
CA PHE A 251 -0.53 -11.17 15.18
C PHE A 251 0.84 -11.86 15.21
N ASP A 252 1.13 -12.55 16.32
CA ASP A 252 2.42 -13.23 16.51
C ASP A 252 2.63 -14.40 15.52
N ASN A 253 3.81 -15.02 15.62
CA ASN A 253 4.22 -16.11 14.73
C ASN A 253 3.33 -17.35 14.85
N ALA A 254 2.87 -17.67 16.06
CA ALA A 254 2.05 -18.86 16.31
C ALA A 254 0.66 -18.68 15.68
N ARG A 255 0.01 -17.55 15.96
CA ARG A 255 -1.27 -17.13 15.39
C ARG A 255 -1.22 -17.04 13.86
N THR A 256 -0.17 -16.42 13.32
CA THR A 256 0.04 -16.29 11.87
C THR A 256 0.23 -17.66 11.21
N SER A 257 1.02 -18.54 11.82
CA SER A 257 1.26 -19.90 11.31
C SER A 257 0.00 -20.76 11.35
N ALA A 258 -0.80 -20.63 12.41
CA ALA A 258 -2.08 -21.32 12.54
C ALA A 258 -3.09 -20.87 11.47
N LEU A 259 -3.19 -19.56 11.19
CA LEU A 259 -4.02 -19.08 10.08
C LEU A 259 -3.53 -19.61 8.73
N ARG A 260 -2.22 -19.60 8.47
CA ARG A 260 -1.62 -20.18 7.25
C ARG A 260 -1.96 -21.67 7.11
N GLN A 261 -1.94 -22.42 8.20
CA GLN A 261 -2.34 -23.83 8.20
C GLN A 261 -3.81 -23.99 7.82
N LYS A 262 -4.70 -23.22 8.45
CA LYS A 262 -6.14 -23.25 8.12
C LYS A 262 -6.41 -22.89 6.65
N CYS A 263 -5.66 -21.94 6.11
CA CYS A 263 -5.74 -21.61 4.68
C CYS A 263 -5.37 -22.81 3.80
N ARG A 264 -4.30 -23.55 4.14
CA ARG A 264 -3.91 -24.78 3.42
C ARG A 264 -4.97 -25.87 3.53
N GLU A 265 -5.49 -26.11 4.73
CA GLU A 265 -6.55 -27.11 4.99
C GLU A 265 -7.81 -26.85 4.15
N ASN A 266 -8.11 -25.57 3.88
CA ASN A 266 -9.29 -25.14 3.12
C ASN A 266 -9.00 -24.71 1.68
N ASN A 267 -7.81 -25.01 1.14
CA ASN A 267 -7.39 -24.66 -0.23
C ASN A 267 -7.59 -23.17 -0.58
N THR A 268 -7.33 -22.27 0.36
CA THR A 268 -7.47 -20.83 0.19
C THR A 268 -6.16 -20.10 0.45
N THR A 269 -6.12 -18.80 0.18
CA THR A 269 -4.96 -17.95 0.39
C THR A 269 -5.11 -17.10 1.66
N MET A 270 -3.98 -16.65 2.21
CA MET A 270 -3.99 -15.69 3.32
C MET A 270 -4.74 -14.40 2.98
N THR A 271 -4.63 -13.92 1.74
CA THR A 271 -5.35 -12.75 1.23
C THR A 271 -6.86 -12.93 1.37
N MET A 272 -7.40 -14.04 0.83
CA MET A 272 -8.83 -14.34 0.93
C MET A 272 -9.29 -14.51 2.39
N ALA A 273 -8.48 -15.16 3.23
CA ALA A 273 -8.82 -15.31 4.64
C ALA A 273 -8.85 -13.98 5.40
N VAL A 274 -7.85 -13.11 5.21
CA VAL A 274 -7.82 -11.79 5.87
C VAL A 274 -8.93 -10.89 5.35
N ASP A 275 -9.23 -10.91 4.05
CA ASP A 275 -10.34 -10.14 3.49
C ASP A 275 -11.69 -10.60 4.06
N ALA A 276 -11.89 -11.90 4.26
CA ALA A 276 -13.09 -12.47 4.90
C ALA A 276 -13.21 -12.06 6.37
N ILE A 277 -12.12 -12.17 7.14
CA ILE A 277 -12.05 -11.72 8.54
C ILE A 277 -12.39 -10.22 8.60
N PHE A 278 -11.80 -9.42 7.72
CA PHE A 278 -12.00 -7.98 7.67
C PHE A 278 -13.43 -7.60 7.27
N ALA A 279 -14.06 -8.31 6.33
CA ALA A 279 -15.45 -8.07 5.94
C ALA A 279 -16.42 -8.28 7.12
N CYS A 280 -16.28 -9.39 7.86
CA CYS A 280 -17.06 -9.64 9.07
C CYS A 280 -16.77 -8.61 10.17
N ALA A 281 -15.50 -8.32 10.40
CA ALA A 281 -15.08 -7.34 11.43
C ALA A 281 -15.59 -5.94 11.12
N GLN A 282 -15.52 -5.50 9.86
CA GLN A 282 -15.98 -4.18 9.44
C GLN A 282 -17.50 -4.04 9.58
N ALA A 283 -18.27 -5.04 9.18
CA ALA A 283 -19.73 -5.01 9.34
C ALA A 283 -20.13 -4.93 10.83
N GLU A 284 -19.49 -5.74 11.68
CA GLU A 284 -19.71 -5.71 13.12
C GLU A 284 -19.30 -4.37 13.75
N ALA A 285 -18.12 -3.84 13.41
CA ALA A 285 -17.62 -2.59 13.97
C ALA A 285 -18.48 -1.39 13.59
N VAL A 286 -18.98 -1.34 12.35
CA VAL A 286 -19.92 -0.30 11.91
C VAL A 286 -21.21 -0.36 12.72
N LEU A 287 -21.77 -1.55 12.94
CA LEU A 287 -23.01 -1.71 13.72
C LEU A 287 -22.80 -1.39 15.21
N SER A 288 -21.69 -1.85 15.80
CA SER A 288 -21.31 -1.58 17.20
C SER A 288 -21.15 -0.08 17.44
N SER A 289 -20.42 0.59 16.53
CA SER A 289 -20.20 2.04 16.58
C SER A 289 -21.51 2.82 16.40
N ALA A 290 -22.36 2.41 15.46
CA ALA A 290 -23.65 3.05 15.25
C ALA A 290 -24.57 2.90 16.48
N ALA A 291 -24.52 1.78 17.18
CA ALA A 291 -25.27 1.57 18.41
C ALA A 291 -24.76 2.45 19.56
N ALA A 292 -23.44 2.63 19.68
CA ALA A 292 -22.84 3.53 20.67
C ALA A 292 -23.23 5.00 20.42
N ILE A 293 -23.38 5.41 19.16
CA ILE A 293 -23.85 6.74 18.77
C ILE A 293 -25.36 6.90 19.01
N GLY A 294 -26.15 5.87 18.67
CA GLY A 294 -27.60 5.83 18.86
C GLY A 294 -28.41 6.71 17.90
N GLY A 295 -29.68 6.94 18.25
CA GLY A 295 -30.58 7.84 17.54
C GLY A 295 -30.83 7.46 16.07
N SER A 296 -30.97 8.48 15.22
CA SER A 296 -31.22 8.30 13.77
C SER A 296 -30.06 7.61 13.05
N HIS A 297 -28.82 7.82 13.51
CA HIS A 297 -27.65 7.19 12.90
C HIS A 297 -27.67 5.67 13.07
N TYR A 298 -28.03 5.17 14.25
CA TYR A 298 -28.23 3.73 14.48
C TYR A 298 -29.30 3.17 13.54
N THR A 299 -30.50 3.78 13.53
CA THR A 299 -31.61 3.31 12.69
C THR A 299 -31.25 3.25 11.21
N SER A 300 -30.65 4.31 10.66
CA SER A 300 -30.24 4.33 9.24
C SER A 300 -29.11 3.34 8.92
N THR A 301 -28.20 3.09 9.86
CA THR A 301 -27.14 2.09 9.67
C THR A 301 -27.71 0.67 9.65
N VAL A 302 -28.62 0.36 10.57
CA VAL A 302 -29.31 -0.94 10.61
C VAL A 302 -30.17 -1.15 9.36
N GLU A 303 -30.87 -0.10 8.89
CA GLU A 303 -31.62 -0.15 7.64
C GLU A 303 -30.71 -0.43 6.44
N ALA A 304 -29.60 0.30 6.30
CA ALA A 304 -28.62 0.07 5.24
C ALA A 304 -28.05 -1.37 5.28
N TYR A 305 -27.76 -1.89 6.47
CA TYR A 305 -27.30 -3.26 6.67
C TYR A 305 -28.34 -4.30 6.26
N ASN A 306 -29.61 -4.09 6.59
CA ASN A 306 -30.69 -5.02 6.28
C ASN A 306 -31.11 -4.99 4.80
N ASN A 307 -31.00 -3.83 4.15
CA ASN A 307 -31.41 -3.65 2.76
C ASN A 307 -30.28 -3.94 1.76
N ALA A 308 -29.03 -3.98 2.21
CA ALA A 308 -27.89 -4.31 1.37
C ALA A 308 -27.97 -5.74 0.83
N LEU A 309 -27.74 -5.85 -0.48
CA LEU A 309 -27.54 -7.11 -1.18
C LEU A 309 -26.06 -7.49 -1.23
N HIS A 310 -25.17 -6.50 -1.21
CA HIS A 310 -23.73 -6.70 -1.38
C HIS A 310 -22.93 -6.09 -0.24
N TRP A 311 -21.95 -6.85 0.25
CA TRP A 311 -20.75 -6.25 0.80
C TRP A 311 -19.84 -5.85 -0.37
N PHE A 312 -19.34 -4.63 -0.34
CA PHE A 312 -18.64 -4.05 -1.48
C PHE A 312 -17.32 -3.42 -1.07
N MET A 313 -16.25 -3.85 -1.72
CA MET A 313 -14.93 -3.25 -1.64
C MET A 313 -14.60 -2.63 -3.00
N PRO A 314 -14.47 -1.30 -3.10
CA PRO A 314 -14.27 -0.61 -4.37
C PRO A 314 -12.85 -0.81 -4.91
N LEU A 315 -11.92 -1.22 -4.05
CA LEU A 315 -10.53 -1.41 -4.40
C LEU A 315 -9.92 -2.57 -3.60
N SER A 316 -9.56 -3.62 -4.32
CA SER A 316 -8.61 -4.67 -3.95
C SER A 316 -7.45 -4.65 -4.94
N CYS A 317 -6.27 -5.04 -4.48
CA CYS A 317 -5.04 -4.87 -5.22
C CYS A 317 -4.35 -6.20 -5.57
N LYS A 318 -3.73 -6.27 -6.75
CA LYS A 318 -2.84 -7.37 -7.16
C LYS A 318 -1.55 -6.81 -7.75
N ASP A 319 -0.41 -7.34 -7.32
CA ASP A 319 0.87 -7.09 -7.96
C ASP A 319 0.92 -7.80 -9.33
N GLN A 320 1.09 -7.03 -10.40
CA GLN A 320 1.17 -7.54 -11.78
C GLN A 320 2.59 -7.81 -12.22
N ARG A 321 3.62 -7.39 -11.48
CA ARG A 321 5.01 -7.64 -11.88
C ARG A 321 5.30 -9.11 -12.20
N PRO A 322 4.82 -10.11 -11.41
CA PRO A 322 5.08 -11.51 -11.72
C PRO A 322 4.51 -11.99 -13.06
N SER A 323 3.53 -11.29 -13.64
CA SER A 323 2.91 -11.63 -14.92
C SER A 323 3.57 -10.96 -16.13
N TRP A 324 4.52 -10.03 -15.91
CA TRP A 324 5.21 -9.34 -16.99
C TRP A 324 6.43 -10.14 -17.51
N PRO A 325 6.61 -10.27 -18.84
CA PRO A 325 7.67 -11.11 -19.40
C PRO A 325 9.11 -10.65 -19.07
N THR A 326 9.38 -9.34 -19.13
CA THR A 326 10.75 -8.80 -19.05
C THR A 326 10.97 -7.91 -17.82
N SER A 327 9.95 -7.18 -17.37
CA SER A 327 10.08 -6.16 -16.31
C SER A 327 9.51 -6.61 -14.95
N ASN A 328 9.66 -7.88 -14.59
CA ASN A 328 9.10 -8.45 -13.36
C ASN A 328 9.92 -8.20 -12.08
N SER A 329 11.09 -7.57 -12.18
CA SER A 329 12.00 -7.30 -11.05
C SER A 329 12.91 -6.11 -11.33
N ILE A 330 13.35 -5.41 -10.28
CA ILE A 330 14.37 -4.34 -10.37
C ILE A 330 15.76 -4.88 -10.77
N GLU A 331 15.98 -6.20 -10.65
CA GLU A 331 17.26 -6.85 -10.99
C GLU A 331 17.38 -7.15 -12.49
N ARG A 332 16.30 -6.95 -13.26
CA ARG A 332 16.32 -7.12 -14.71
C ARG A 332 17.05 -5.94 -15.37
N PRO A 333 17.74 -6.16 -16.50
CA PRO A 333 18.38 -5.07 -17.25
C PRO A 333 17.41 -3.93 -17.62
N GLU A 334 16.15 -4.27 -17.90
CA GLU A 334 15.07 -3.34 -18.24
C GLU A 334 14.41 -2.68 -17.02
N GLY A 335 14.76 -3.12 -15.81
CA GLY A 335 14.13 -2.68 -14.57
C GLY A 335 12.63 -3.03 -14.50
N THR A 336 11.91 -2.30 -13.65
CA THR A 336 10.46 -2.43 -13.47
C THR A 336 9.87 -1.10 -13.01
N THR A 337 8.57 -0.89 -13.21
CA THR A 337 7.89 0.33 -12.73
C THR A 337 7.76 0.31 -11.20
N LEU A 338 7.80 1.49 -10.60
CA LEU A 338 7.59 1.64 -9.16
C LEU A 338 6.15 1.39 -8.73
N PHE A 339 5.21 1.52 -9.67
CA PHE A 339 3.80 1.23 -9.48
C PHE A 339 3.35 0.16 -10.47
N GLY A 340 3.24 -1.09 -10.00
CA GLY A 340 2.89 -2.27 -10.78
C GLY A 340 1.66 -2.98 -10.23
N THR A 341 0.77 -2.22 -9.61
CA THR A 341 -0.44 -2.73 -8.98
C THR A 341 -1.63 -2.62 -9.93
N ASP A 342 -2.45 -3.66 -9.99
CA ASP A 342 -3.80 -3.63 -10.53
C ASP A 342 -4.81 -3.42 -9.41
N GLY A 343 -5.79 -2.58 -9.66
CA GLY A 343 -6.95 -2.35 -8.79
C GLY A 343 -8.22 -2.91 -9.42
N PHE A 344 -8.97 -3.70 -8.67
CA PHE A 344 -10.28 -4.25 -9.06
C PHE A 344 -11.25 -4.24 -7.87
N THR A 345 -12.54 -4.34 -8.17
CA THR A 345 -13.61 -4.38 -7.17
C THR A 345 -13.86 -5.79 -6.66
N LEU A 346 -14.29 -5.91 -5.40
CA LEU A 346 -14.85 -7.15 -4.86
C LEU A 346 -16.29 -6.91 -4.44
N GLN A 347 -17.17 -7.81 -4.86
CA GLN A 347 -18.58 -7.81 -4.48
C GLN A 347 -18.92 -9.19 -3.94
N ALA A 348 -19.54 -9.23 -2.77
CA ALA A 348 -19.85 -10.47 -2.07
C ALA A 348 -21.25 -10.37 -1.49
N ASN A 349 -21.97 -11.48 -1.42
CA ASN A 349 -23.35 -11.54 -0.95
C ASN A 349 -23.45 -11.14 0.53
N MET A 350 -24.16 -10.03 0.79
CA MET A 350 -24.31 -9.50 2.15
C MET A 350 -25.06 -10.45 3.08
N GLU A 351 -25.94 -11.33 2.56
CA GLU A 351 -26.66 -12.31 3.38
C GLU A 351 -25.70 -13.27 4.10
N VAL A 352 -24.61 -13.67 3.47
CA VAL A 352 -23.59 -14.54 4.08
C VAL A 352 -22.95 -13.84 5.27
N PHE A 353 -22.53 -12.58 5.11
CA PHE A 353 -21.94 -11.81 6.21
C PHE A 353 -22.95 -11.49 7.30
N ARG A 354 -24.22 -11.26 6.96
CA ARG A 354 -25.29 -11.06 7.95
C ARG A 354 -25.47 -12.26 8.86
N LYS A 355 -25.52 -13.46 8.26
CA LYS A 355 -25.57 -14.73 9.00
C LYS A 355 -24.29 -14.95 9.82
N ALA A 356 -23.14 -14.61 9.26
CA ALA A 356 -21.86 -14.74 9.96
C ALA A 356 -21.77 -13.85 11.20
N VAL A 357 -22.15 -12.58 11.08
CA VAL A 357 -22.10 -11.58 12.16
C VAL A 357 -23.20 -11.82 13.20
N GLY A 358 -24.38 -12.29 12.78
CA GLY A 358 -25.47 -12.64 13.68
C GLY A 358 -26.00 -11.47 14.49
N PHE A 359 -26.07 -10.27 13.88
CA PHE A 359 -26.52 -9.07 14.55
C PHE A 359 -28.03 -9.09 14.85
N SER A 360 -28.40 -8.79 16.08
CA SER A 360 -29.78 -8.64 16.56
C SER A 360 -30.02 -7.19 16.99
N ALA A 361 -30.83 -6.47 16.20
CA ALA A 361 -31.10 -5.04 16.40
C ALA A 361 -31.90 -4.75 17.68
N ASP A 362 -32.74 -5.71 18.11
CA ASP A 362 -33.56 -5.66 19.32
C ASP A 362 -32.74 -5.82 20.60
N LYS A 363 -31.73 -6.69 20.58
CA LYS A 363 -30.83 -6.92 21.74
C LYS A 363 -29.55 -6.11 21.69
N ASN A 364 -29.28 -5.47 20.55
CA ASN A 364 -27.99 -4.86 20.23
C ASN A 364 -26.83 -5.82 20.54
N SER A 365 -26.90 -7.03 19.98
CA SER A 365 -25.97 -8.12 20.29
C SER A 365 -25.54 -8.86 19.03
N PHE A 366 -24.44 -9.61 19.14
CA PHE A 366 -23.81 -10.33 18.03
C PHE A 366 -23.67 -11.82 18.36
N ASP A 367 -24.44 -12.66 17.68
CA ASP A 367 -24.36 -14.11 17.74
C ASP A 367 -23.52 -14.65 16.56
N ARG A 368 -22.20 -14.45 16.66
CA ARG A 368 -21.27 -14.77 15.57
C ARG A 368 -21.34 -16.26 15.21
N CYS A 369 -21.24 -16.58 13.93
CA CYS A 369 -21.15 -17.95 13.43
C CYS A 369 -19.96 -18.72 14.02
N ASP A 370 -20.01 -20.05 14.01
CA ASP A 370 -18.86 -20.88 14.41
C ASP A 370 -17.75 -20.92 13.33
N LYS A 371 -16.67 -21.63 13.64
CA LYS A 371 -15.52 -21.79 12.74
C LYS A 371 -15.88 -22.51 11.45
N ASP A 372 -16.74 -23.52 11.54
CA ASP A 372 -17.06 -24.38 10.41
C ASP A 372 -17.84 -23.57 9.37
N PHE A 373 -18.86 -22.82 9.79
CA PHE A 373 -19.58 -21.90 8.92
C PHE A 373 -18.66 -20.84 8.30
N PHE A 374 -17.73 -20.28 9.07
CA PHE A 374 -16.78 -19.30 8.53
C PHE A 374 -15.94 -19.89 7.39
N TRP A 375 -15.29 -21.03 7.62
CA TRP A 375 -14.41 -21.66 6.63
C TRP A 375 -15.17 -22.28 5.45
N SER A 376 -16.37 -22.82 5.66
CA SER A 376 -17.16 -23.42 4.58
C SER A 376 -17.92 -22.40 3.75
N THR A 377 -18.44 -21.34 4.37
CA THR A 377 -19.43 -20.45 3.74
C THR A 377 -18.89 -19.05 3.54
N VAL A 378 -18.36 -18.39 4.58
CA VAL A 378 -17.84 -17.02 4.47
C VAL A 378 -16.61 -16.97 3.56
N ILE A 379 -15.67 -17.91 3.73
CA ILE A 379 -14.51 -18.03 2.84
C ILE A 379 -14.94 -18.38 1.41
N GLY A 380 -15.90 -19.29 1.23
CA GLY A 380 -16.42 -19.64 -0.10
C GLY A 380 -16.98 -18.44 -0.86
N GLU A 381 -17.69 -17.56 -0.15
CA GLU A 381 -18.22 -16.30 -0.71
C GLU A 381 -17.08 -15.36 -1.13
N ILE A 382 -16.07 -15.17 -0.28
CA ILE A 382 -14.92 -14.31 -0.60
C ILE A 382 -14.06 -14.89 -1.73
N VAL A 383 -13.91 -16.21 -1.79
CA VAL A 383 -13.24 -16.89 -2.93
C VAL A 383 -14.00 -16.61 -4.21
N THR A 384 -15.33 -16.69 -4.19
CA THR A 384 -16.20 -16.37 -5.34
C THR A 384 -16.05 -14.91 -5.75
N ALA A 385 -16.10 -13.98 -4.79
CA ALA A 385 -15.89 -12.56 -5.03
C ALA A 385 -14.52 -12.28 -5.68
N HIS A 386 -13.46 -12.96 -5.22
CA HIS A 386 -12.12 -12.87 -5.83
C HIS A 386 -12.04 -13.53 -7.22
N GLY A 387 -12.90 -14.50 -7.52
CA GLY A 387 -13.00 -15.13 -8.83
C GLY A 387 -13.80 -14.33 -9.87
N GLY A 388 -14.57 -13.33 -9.42
CA GLY A 388 -15.44 -12.53 -10.29
C GLY A 388 -14.70 -11.65 -11.31
N PRO A 389 -13.73 -10.80 -10.87
CA PRO A 389 -12.98 -9.95 -11.79
C PRO A 389 -12.07 -10.75 -12.74
N ASP A 390 -12.00 -10.35 -14.02
CA ASP A 390 -11.02 -10.92 -14.97
C ASP A 390 -9.60 -10.48 -14.60
N LYS A 391 -8.86 -11.36 -13.94
CA LYS A 391 -7.48 -11.13 -13.49
C LYS A 391 -6.42 -11.50 -14.55
N SER A 392 -6.82 -11.75 -15.80
CA SER A 392 -5.92 -11.95 -16.94
C SER A 392 -5.16 -10.67 -17.31
N LEU A 393 -4.14 -10.78 -18.16
CA LEU A 393 -3.43 -9.60 -18.68
C LEU A 393 -4.36 -8.71 -19.52
N ALA A 394 -5.30 -9.30 -20.27
CA ALA A 394 -6.27 -8.54 -21.06
C ALA A 394 -7.21 -7.75 -20.14
N GLY A 395 -7.78 -8.41 -19.13
CA GLY A 395 -8.62 -7.75 -18.13
C GLY A 395 -7.88 -6.65 -17.35
N TYR A 396 -6.59 -6.86 -17.05
CA TYR A 396 -5.75 -5.81 -16.45
C TYR A 396 -5.64 -4.58 -17.36
N VAL A 397 -5.23 -4.75 -18.62
CA VAL A 397 -5.06 -3.61 -19.54
C VAL A 397 -6.39 -2.89 -19.79
N GLU A 398 -7.50 -3.60 -19.89
CA GLU A 398 -8.82 -2.98 -20.02
C GLU A 398 -9.17 -2.12 -18.79
N ARG A 399 -8.90 -2.61 -17.57
CA ARG A 399 -9.05 -1.79 -16.36
C ARG A 399 -8.11 -0.59 -16.34
N GLU A 400 -6.87 -0.73 -16.83
CA GLU A 400 -5.96 0.41 -16.95
C GLU A 400 -6.52 1.46 -17.90
N ARG A 401 -7.10 1.06 -19.05
CA ARG A 401 -7.77 2.00 -19.96
C ARG A 401 -8.93 2.72 -19.28
N GLN A 402 -9.78 1.99 -18.56
CA GLN A 402 -10.91 2.58 -17.82
C GLN A 402 -10.43 3.60 -16.77
N LYS A 403 -9.36 3.29 -16.03
CA LYS A 403 -8.78 4.20 -15.03
C LYS A 403 -8.16 5.46 -15.67
N THR A 404 -7.57 5.34 -16.86
CA THR A 404 -7.11 6.50 -17.64
C THR A 404 -8.28 7.44 -17.96
N GLU A 405 -9.41 6.89 -18.41
CA GLU A 405 -10.61 7.70 -18.69
C GLU A 405 -11.22 8.31 -17.42
N GLN A 406 -11.17 7.58 -16.30
CA GLN A 406 -11.60 8.11 -15.00
C GLN A 406 -10.79 9.35 -14.56
N CYS A 407 -9.51 9.47 -14.94
CA CYS A 407 -8.70 10.65 -14.60
C CYS A 407 -9.36 11.96 -15.09
N LYS A 408 -9.99 11.94 -16.26
CA LYS A 408 -10.61 13.11 -16.90
C LYS A 408 -11.88 13.59 -16.20
N THR A 409 -12.48 12.73 -15.39
CA THR A 409 -13.78 12.97 -14.73
C THR A 409 -13.70 12.81 -13.22
N PHE A 410 -12.51 12.54 -12.68
CA PHE A 410 -12.34 12.28 -11.26
C PHE A 410 -12.71 13.53 -10.44
N HIS A 411 -13.52 13.31 -9.43
CA HIS A 411 -13.80 14.30 -8.40
C HIS A 411 -13.83 13.61 -7.03
N PRO A 412 -13.17 14.14 -5.99
CA PRO A 412 -13.11 13.49 -4.67
C PRO A 412 -14.47 13.19 -4.05
N SER A 413 -15.52 13.94 -4.41
CA SER A 413 -16.88 13.67 -3.92
C SER A 413 -17.41 12.28 -4.31
N SER A 414 -16.90 11.69 -5.40
CA SER A 414 -17.22 10.31 -5.81
C SER A 414 -16.75 9.27 -4.79
N MET A 415 -15.85 9.67 -3.88
CA MET A 415 -15.30 8.83 -2.82
C MET A 415 -15.88 9.16 -1.43
N LEU A 416 -16.85 10.09 -1.33
CA LEU A 416 -17.52 10.43 -0.08
C LEU A 416 -18.56 9.37 0.31
N VAL A 417 -18.09 8.14 0.51
CA VAL A 417 -18.87 6.98 0.89
C VAL A 417 -18.09 6.14 1.90
N LYS A 418 -18.75 5.66 2.97
CA LYS A 418 -18.10 4.82 3.98
C LYS A 418 -17.88 3.42 3.39
N MET A 419 -16.63 3.11 3.05
CA MET A 419 -16.27 1.88 2.33
C MET A 419 -15.00 1.23 2.86
N PRO A 420 -14.94 -0.12 2.92
CA PRO A 420 -13.71 -0.84 3.18
C PRO A 420 -12.81 -0.84 1.94
N ILE A 421 -11.50 -0.65 2.14
CA ILE A 421 -10.47 -0.91 1.12
C ILE A 421 -9.49 -1.90 1.73
N THR A 422 -9.04 -2.90 0.97
CA THR A 422 -7.98 -3.80 1.43
C THR A 422 -6.87 -3.87 0.41
N SER A 423 -5.64 -4.02 0.91
CA SER A 423 -4.49 -4.25 0.05
C SER A 423 -3.55 -5.22 0.73
N SER A 424 -3.34 -6.38 0.10
CA SER A 424 -2.30 -7.30 0.52
C SER A 424 -0.97 -6.86 -0.06
N ILE A 425 -0.04 -6.44 0.81
CA ILE A 425 1.35 -6.29 0.41
C ILE A 425 2.05 -7.66 0.46
N GLY A 426 1.39 -8.74 0.85
CA GLY A 426 1.92 -10.10 0.77
C GLY A 426 2.97 -10.44 1.84
N ASP A 427 3.74 -11.48 1.56
CA ASP A 427 4.67 -12.12 2.50
C ASP A 427 6.11 -11.69 2.21
N LEU A 428 6.62 -10.73 2.99
CA LEU A 428 7.95 -10.17 2.76
C LEU A 428 9.05 -11.19 3.06
N ASP A 429 8.81 -12.10 4.01
CA ASP A 429 9.74 -13.17 4.36
C ASP A 429 9.92 -14.12 3.16
N ARG A 430 8.82 -14.54 2.52
CA ARG A 430 8.87 -15.42 1.33
C ARG A 430 9.50 -14.75 0.11
N LEU A 431 9.49 -13.42 0.05
CA LEU A 431 10.17 -12.66 -0.98
C LEU A 431 11.65 -12.43 -0.67
N GLY A 432 12.12 -12.85 0.51
CA GLY A 432 13.50 -12.67 0.95
C GLY A 432 13.84 -11.22 1.32
N LEU A 433 12.86 -10.33 1.41
CA LEU A 433 13.08 -8.93 1.73
C LEU A 433 13.50 -8.81 3.20
N PHE A 434 14.63 -8.15 3.43
CA PHE A 434 15.27 -8.00 4.74
C PHE A 434 15.65 -9.31 5.44
N ALA A 435 15.64 -10.46 4.76
CA ALA A 435 15.91 -11.76 5.38
C ALA A 435 17.28 -11.79 6.11
N LYS A 436 18.28 -11.09 5.58
CA LYS A 436 19.61 -10.95 6.19
C LYS A 436 19.62 -10.04 7.43
N TYR A 437 18.63 -9.16 7.55
CA TYR A 437 18.56 -8.09 8.54
C TYR A 437 17.45 -8.32 9.57
N LEU A 438 16.80 -9.49 9.59
CA LEU A 438 15.80 -9.80 10.61
C LEU A 438 16.38 -9.65 12.04
N PRO A 439 15.55 -9.33 13.05
CA PRO A 439 16.01 -9.17 14.43
C PRO A 439 16.83 -10.37 14.92
N GLY A 440 16.39 -11.58 14.59
CA GLY A 440 17.06 -12.84 14.95
C GLY A 440 18.27 -13.23 14.08
N SER A 441 18.66 -12.45 13.06
CA SER A 441 19.81 -12.78 12.19
C SER A 441 21.16 -12.61 12.90
N SER A 442 22.27 -12.98 12.26
CA SER A 442 23.62 -12.65 12.74
C SER A 442 24.12 -11.27 12.30
N SER A 443 23.37 -10.55 11.46
CA SER A 443 23.80 -9.25 10.94
C SER A 443 23.83 -8.19 12.05
N PRO A 444 24.86 -7.33 12.12
CA PRO A 444 24.88 -6.15 13.00
C PRO A 444 23.83 -5.10 12.62
N THR A 445 23.42 -5.06 11.35
CA THR A 445 22.31 -4.24 10.87
C THR A 445 21.00 -5.01 11.04
N LYS A 446 20.03 -4.39 11.72
CA LYS A 446 18.71 -4.99 11.97
C LYS A 446 17.61 -4.17 11.35
N VAL A 447 16.59 -4.81 10.81
CA VAL A 447 15.29 -4.23 10.51
C VAL A 447 14.32 -4.81 11.52
N HIS A 448 13.79 -3.97 12.39
CA HIS A 448 12.96 -4.40 13.52
C HIS A 448 11.48 -4.43 13.18
N ARG A 449 11.07 -3.56 12.28
CA ARG A 449 9.68 -3.31 11.95
C ARG A 449 9.61 -2.73 10.55
N VAL A 450 8.56 -3.08 9.82
CA VAL A 450 8.17 -2.43 8.58
C VAL A 450 6.75 -1.89 8.75
N LEU A 451 6.43 -0.80 8.08
CA LEU A 451 5.13 -0.13 8.17
C LEU A 451 4.68 0.31 6.79
N PHE A 452 3.37 0.25 6.54
CA PHE A 452 2.74 0.81 5.36
C PHE A 452 1.59 1.71 5.77
N ARG A 453 1.50 2.85 5.08
CA ARG A 453 0.49 3.86 5.34
C ARG A 453 0.04 4.50 4.05
N ALA A 454 -1.20 4.97 4.06
CA ALA A 454 -1.78 5.78 3.01
C ALA A 454 -2.51 6.96 3.66
N ARG A 455 -2.40 8.15 3.05
CA ARG A 455 -3.10 9.36 3.51
C ARG A 455 -4.58 9.30 3.16
N THR A 456 -5.38 8.67 4.02
CA THR A 456 -6.83 8.53 3.81
C THR A 456 -7.57 9.76 4.33
N LEU A 457 -8.08 10.61 3.43
CA LEU A 457 -8.87 11.80 3.80
C LEU A 457 -10.38 11.66 3.52
N VAL A 458 -10.75 10.64 2.76
CA VAL A 458 -12.13 10.28 2.46
C VAL A 458 -12.70 9.31 3.51
N PRO A 459 -14.02 9.07 3.56
CA PRO A 459 -14.67 8.17 4.52
C PRO A 459 -14.32 6.68 4.37
N THR A 460 -13.17 6.30 3.83
CA THR A 460 -12.77 4.89 3.68
C THR A 460 -12.02 4.38 4.91
N MET A 461 -12.16 3.09 5.16
CA MET A 461 -11.31 2.36 6.10
C MET A 461 -10.41 1.42 5.30
N ASN A 462 -9.12 1.70 5.30
CA ASN A 462 -8.13 0.92 4.59
C ASN A 462 -7.50 -0.10 5.54
N ASN A 463 -7.41 -1.36 5.11
CA ASN A 463 -6.61 -2.39 5.75
C ASN A 463 -5.46 -2.78 4.81
N LEU A 464 -4.26 -2.28 5.10
CA LEU A 464 -3.04 -2.71 4.42
C LEU A 464 -2.41 -3.82 5.24
N TYR A 465 -2.31 -5.03 4.70
CA TYR A 465 -1.80 -6.17 5.46
C TYR A 465 -0.66 -6.90 4.77
N TYR A 466 0.25 -7.43 5.60
CA TYR A 466 1.53 -7.97 5.19
C TYR A 466 2.10 -8.90 6.25
N GLN A 467 3.02 -9.78 5.84
CA GLN A 467 3.76 -10.63 6.77
C GLN A 467 5.23 -10.23 6.79
N TYR A 468 5.79 -10.12 8.00
CA TYR A 468 7.19 -9.79 8.24
C TYR A 468 7.64 -10.40 9.57
N ASP A 469 8.83 -11.02 9.58
CA ASP A 469 9.39 -11.68 10.77
C ASP A 469 8.45 -12.75 11.35
N GLY A 470 7.73 -13.46 10.47
CA GLY A 470 6.73 -14.47 10.83
C GLY A 470 5.39 -13.93 11.32
N LYS A 471 5.23 -12.61 11.47
CA LYS A 471 4.04 -11.95 12.02
C LYS A 471 3.15 -11.40 10.91
N LEU A 472 1.83 -11.61 11.02
CA LEU A 472 0.84 -10.91 10.20
C LEU A 472 0.58 -9.53 10.83
N ASN A 473 0.68 -8.50 10.01
CA ASN A 473 0.44 -7.12 10.39
C ASN A 473 -0.73 -6.58 9.55
N CYS A 474 -1.66 -5.88 10.20
CA CYS A 474 -2.76 -5.16 9.56
C CYS A 474 -2.70 -3.68 9.98
N SER A 475 -2.34 -2.81 9.05
CA SER A 475 -2.42 -1.36 9.21
C SER A 475 -3.83 -0.90 8.87
N LEU A 476 -4.63 -0.64 9.90
CA LEU A 476 -5.94 -0.02 9.79
C LEU A 476 -5.77 1.50 9.72
N LEU A 477 -6.22 2.12 8.64
CA LEU A 477 -6.06 3.54 8.36
C LEU A 477 -7.40 4.13 7.94
N ALA A 478 -7.81 5.22 8.57
CA ALA A 478 -9.03 5.91 8.20
C ALA A 478 -8.88 7.43 8.37
N SER A 479 -9.67 8.20 7.64
CA SER A 479 -9.75 9.64 7.87
C SER A 479 -10.35 9.92 9.24
N ALA A 480 -9.64 10.68 10.05
CA ALA A 480 -10.09 11.07 11.38
C ALA A 480 -11.29 12.02 11.35
N GLN A 481 -11.60 12.59 10.18
CA GLN A 481 -12.84 13.32 9.92
C GLN A 481 -14.07 12.41 9.92
N TRP A 482 -13.93 11.13 9.58
CA TRP A 482 -15.07 10.22 9.41
C TRP A 482 -15.09 9.06 10.39
N TYR A 483 -13.97 8.85 11.10
CA TYR A 483 -13.78 7.82 12.11
C TYR A 483 -13.10 8.42 13.34
N SER A 484 -13.74 8.31 14.49
CA SER A 484 -13.19 8.66 15.79
C SER A 484 -12.12 7.65 16.25
N PRO A 485 -11.23 8.04 17.18
CA PRO A 485 -10.30 7.11 17.80
C PRO A 485 -11.00 5.88 18.42
N SER A 486 -12.15 6.07 19.07
CA SER A 486 -12.94 4.98 19.66
C SER A 486 -13.51 4.01 18.63
N GLU A 487 -13.95 4.50 17.46
CA GLU A 487 -14.39 3.62 16.36
C GLU A 487 -13.21 2.78 15.83
N MET A 488 -12.02 3.36 15.77
CA MET A 488 -10.81 2.63 15.35
C MET A 488 -10.34 1.61 16.40
N ASP A 489 -10.44 1.94 17.69
CA ASP A 489 -10.16 1.01 18.79
C ASP A 489 -11.13 -0.17 18.77
N GLU A 490 -12.42 0.10 18.59
CA GLU A 490 -13.46 -0.93 18.47
C GLU A 490 -13.18 -1.84 17.26
N MET A 491 -12.82 -1.26 16.11
CA MET A 491 -12.45 -2.04 14.92
C MET A 491 -11.24 -2.94 15.17
N GLU A 492 -10.19 -2.45 15.85
CA GLU A 492 -9.04 -3.29 16.21
C GLU A 492 -9.47 -4.47 17.10
N VAL A 493 -10.25 -4.22 18.15
CA VAL A 493 -10.73 -5.25 19.08
C VAL A 493 -11.54 -6.31 18.35
N ILE A 494 -12.48 -5.87 17.49
CA ILE A 494 -13.33 -6.76 16.70
C ILE A 494 -12.50 -7.56 15.70
N LEU A 495 -11.52 -6.94 15.03
CA LEU A 495 -10.65 -7.64 14.07
C LEU A 495 -9.87 -8.76 14.77
N ARG A 496 -9.29 -8.49 15.95
CA ARG A 496 -8.60 -9.51 16.74
C ARG A 496 -9.54 -10.63 17.18
N ARG A 497 -10.76 -10.29 17.59
CA ARG A 497 -11.78 -11.27 17.98
C ARG A 497 -12.16 -12.19 16.81
N TRP A 498 -12.38 -11.64 15.61
CA TRP A 498 -12.65 -12.45 14.43
C TRP A 498 -11.45 -13.32 14.06
N PHE A 499 -10.23 -12.78 14.10
CA PHE A 499 -9.03 -13.56 13.86
C PHE A 499 -8.93 -14.77 14.82
N ASP A 500 -9.06 -14.52 16.12
CA ASP A 500 -8.95 -15.56 17.15
C ASP A 500 -10.09 -16.59 17.02
N ARG A 501 -11.29 -16.14 16.62
CA ARG A 501 -12.42 -17.02 16.35
C ARG A 501 -12.14 -17.97 15.21
N VAL A 502 -11.57 -17.50 14.09
CA VAL A 502 -11.37 -18.32 12.88
C VAL A 502 -10.17 -19.25 13.00
N VAL A 503 -9.12 -18.82 13.70
CA VAL A 503 -7.93 -19.64 13.96
C VAL A 503 -8.20 -20.66 15.06
N GLY A 504 -8.87 -20.22 16.13
CA GLY A 504 -9.09 -21.00 17.35
C GLY A 504 -8.09 -20.73 18.46
N GLU A 505 -8.25 -21.48 19.56
CA GLU A 505 -7.26 -21.49 20.64
C GLU A 505 -5.95 -22.00 20.05
N VAL A 506 -4.95 -21.12 20.08
CA VAL A 506 -3.57 -21.48 19.82
C VAL A 506 -2.99 -21.74 21.20
N ASP A 507 -2.57 -22.98 21.46
CA ASP A 507 -1.81 -23.30 22.67
C ASP A 507 -0.53 -22.45 22.64
N CYS A 508 -0.55 -21.33 23.35
CA CYS A 508 0.65 -20.57 23.59
C CYS A 508 1.47 -21.39 24.57
N GLU A 509 2.34 -22.27 24.07
CA GLU A 509 3.48 -22.70 24.88
C GLU A 509 4.21 -21.43 25.32
N VAL A 510 4.21 -21.19 26.63
CA VAL A 510 4.93 -20.08 27.24
C VAL A 510 6.41 -20.31 26.95
N VAL A 511 6.95 -19.57 25.98
CA VAL A 511 8.38 -19.57 25.64
C VAL A 511 9.13 -18.64 26.57
#